data_AF-A0A3C0Y596-F1
#
_entry.id   AF-A0A3C0Y596-F1
#
_cell.length_a   1.000
_cell.length_b   1.000
_cell.length_c   1.000
_cell.angle_alpha   90.00
_cell.angle_beta   90.00
_cell.angle_gamma   90.00
#
_symmetry.space_group_name_H-M   'P 1'
#
loop_
_entity.id
_entity.type
_entity.pdbx_description
1 polymer ?
#
loop_
_entity_poly.entity_id
_entity_poly.type
_entity_poly.pdbx_seq_one_letter_code
_entity_poly.pdbx_strand_id
1 'polypeptide(L)'
;AKRAPGRWNNFNVSVGMPDTFMQALDDDQPWELVHRAKPGAALIAQGAFQRADGLWVYQTVAARELWDTVMHSAYDFAEPGILFLDHINQDNNLRYCESIAATNPCGEQPLPPYGCCDLGPIILTRFVRYPFGFDGVPTFDFEAFEKSVAIQVRALDNVLEVTFWPLPQQRDEAAAKRRIGVGFTGMGNTLAMLCLRYDAPEGREMAARIAVRMRDAAYAASVALAKEKGAFPKFDADGYLAPGTFASRLPSELQQSIRAHGIRNSHLLSIAPTGTVSLAFADNASNGIEPAFSWMYRRKKRESDGSTTEYAVEDHAWRLYRELGGDVDKLPDYFVSALDMSAASHIAMMEAVQPFVDTAISKTVNVPVDYPYDDFKGLYQQAWHARLKGLATYRPNAILGAVLETGPAKAETEAAASSATPAVDPMRTVIESRPKGALSAVAEKVEYWTQEGHKTLYLLVSFLPVPAASGVGMVDRAIEFFMPVGQSGESQQWITSSMRLLSLAARGGFLERALSDMRKVAWDRGPVRLGTYEKIDGTRVPLWHESEVAAIAYAVQNIITRRASQPAVSAVESLTTATLAPPIMAGKKCGECGAHAVIRKDGCDYCTQCGHLGTCG
;
A
#
# COMPACT_ATOMS: atom_id res chain seq x y z
N ALA A 1 -2.89 11.15 3.37
CA ALA A 1 -3.80 9.99 3.40
C ALA A 1 -3.15 8.73 3.96
N LYS A 2 -1.91 8.41 3.56
CA LYS A 2 -1.18 7.18 3.95
C LYS A 2 -0.56 7.18 5.36
N ARG A 3 -0.56 8.33 6.06
CA ARG A 3 -0.11 8.45 7.47
C ARG A 3 -0.96 7.65 8.46
N ALA A 4 -2.20 7.31 8.10
CA ALA A 4 -3.13 6.58 8.95
C ALA A 4 -3.25 5.12 8.46
N PRO A 5 -2.84 4.12 9.26
CA PRO A 5 -3.00 2.71 8.90
C PRO A 5 -4.45 2.39 8.54
N GLY A 6 -4.67 1.69 7.42
CA GLY A 6 -6.02 1.33 6.94
C GLY A 6 -6.59 2.26 5.88
N ARG A 7 -5.97 3.43 5.63
CA ARG A 7 -6.44 4.40 4.63
C ARG A 7 -5.54 4.38 3.41
N TRP A 8 -6.10 3.98 2.26
CA TRP A 8 -5.41 3.88 0.96
C TRP A 8 -4.28 2.84 0.93
N ASN A 9 -4.40 1.75 1.69
CA ASN A 9 -3.37 0.70 1.78
C ASN A 9 -3.03 0.05 0.43
N ASN A 10 -3.96 0.06 -0.53
CA ASN A 10 -3.79 -0.56 -1.85
C ASN A 10 -3.28 0.39 -2.94
N PHE A 11 -2.95 1.64 -2.61
CA PHE A 11 -2.46 2.63 -3.57
C PHE A 11 -1.03 3.02 -3.24
N ASN A 12 -0.16 3.03 -4.25
CA ASN A 12 1.05 3.82 -4.21
C ASN A 12 0.68 5.27 -4.56
N VAL A 13 1.28 6.25 -3.87
CA VAL A 13 1.04 7.67 -4.15
C VAL A 13 2.30 8.31 -4.69
N SER A 14 2.17 9.03 -5.81
CA SER A 14 3.25 9.85 -6.37
C SER A 14 2.78 11.26 -6.67
N VAL A 15 3.67 12.23 -6.61
CA VAL A 15 3.44 13.62 -7.03
C VAL A 15 4.08 13.81 -8.41
N GLY A 16 3.26 14.22 -9.38
CA GLY A 16 3.75 14.66 -10.68
C GLY A 16 4.35 16.06 -10.58
N MET A 17 5.65 16.17 -10.80
CA MET A 17 6.44 17.38 -10.62
C MET A 17 6.83 17.94 -12.00
N PRO A 18 6.31 19.12 -12.38
CA PRO A 18 6.78 19.82 -13.58
C PRO A 18 8.12 20.52 -13.31
N ASP A 19 8.94 20.69 -14.35
CA ASP A 19 10.21 21.41 -14.32
C ASP A 19 10.01 22.85 -13.84
N THR A 20 8.88 23.48 -14.18
CA THR A 20 8.55 24.83 -13.69
C THR A 20 8.41 24.89 -12.17
N PHE A 21 7.97 23.80 -11.51
CA PHE A 21 7.93 23.75 -10.05
C PHE A 21 9.34 23.58 -9.47
N MET A 22 10.15 22.70 -10.06
CA MET A 22 11.54 22.51 -9.63
C MET A 22 12.36 23.80 -9.79
N GLN A 23 12.16 24.53 -10.89
CA GLN A 23 12.78 25.85 -11.09
C GLN A 23 12.28 26.87 -10.05
N ALA A 24 10.97 26.92 -9.78
CA ALA A 24 10.42 27.79 -8.75
C ALA A 24 10.98 27.47 -7.35
N LEU A 25 11.24 26.19 -7.06
CA LEU A 25 11.86 25.76 -5.81
C LEU A 25 13.30 26.27 -5.68
N ASP A 26 14.10 26.15 -6.74
CA ASP A 26 15.49 26.61 -6.77
C ASP A 26 15.57 28.15 -6.65
N ASP A 27 14.67 28.86 -7.36
CA ASP A 27 14.62 30.32 -7.42
C ASP A 27 13.87 30.99 -6.24
N ASP A 28 13.46 30.21 -5.23
CA ASP A 28 12.65 30.68 -4.08
C ASP A 28 11.35 31.40 -4.46
N GLN A 29 10.68 30.95 -5.52
CA GLN A 29 9.49 31.58 -6.06
C GLN A 29 8.20 31.05 -5.41
N PRO A 30 7.14 31.87 -5.39
CA PRO A 30 5.81 31.39 -5.05
C PRO A 30 5.30 30.39 -6.10
N TRP A 31 4.40 29.53 -5.67
CA TRP A 31 3.68 28.56 -6.49
C TRP A 31 2.17 28.73 -6.32
N GLU A 32 1.46 28.78 -7.44
CA GLU A 32 0.02 28.99 -7.47
C GLU A 32 -0.72 27.65 -7.61
N LEU A 33 -1.60 27.36 -6.65
CA LEU A 33 -2.45 26.16 -6.66
C LEU A 33 -3.67 26.40 -7.54
N VAL A 34 -3.70 25.77 -8.70
CA VAL A 34 -4.69 26.04 -9.74
C VAL A 34 -5.63 24.88 -10.05
N HIS A 35 -6.86 25.21 -10.46
CA HIS A 35 -7.82 24.23 -10.94
C HIS A 35 -8.80 24.86 -11.97
N ARG A 36 -9.37 24.04 -12.86
CA ARG A 36 -10.35 24.51 -13.87
C ARG A 36 -11.70 24.89 -13.27
N ALA A 37 -12.09 24.21 -12.20
CA ALA A 37 -13.35 24.51 -11.50
C ALA A 37 -13.26 25.84 -10.77
N LYS A 38 -14.38 26.55 -10.73
CA LYS A 38 -14.50 27.79 -9.97
C LYS A 38 -14.50 27.49 -8.46
N PRO A 39 -13.70 28.18 -7.64
CA PRO A 39 -13.72 28.06 -6.19
C PRO A 39 -15.08 28.46 -5.59
N GLY A 40 -15.36 27.95 -4.39
CA GLY A 40 -16.51 28.40 -3.60
C GLY A 40 -16.39 29.86 -3.18
N ALA A 41 -17.51 30.49 -2.82
CA ALA A 41 -17.58 31.91 -2.48
C ALA A 41 -16.58 32.33 -1.37
N ALA A 42 -16.33 31.46 -0.39
CA ALA A 42 -15.36 31.72 0.68
C ALA A 42 -13.93 31.91 0.15
N LEU A 43 -13.49 31.06 -0.79
CA LEU A 43 -12.15 31.16 -1.38
C LEU A 43 -12.03 32.37 -2.29
N ILE A 44 -13.08 32.71 -3.04
CA ILE A 44 -13.12 33.94 -3.85
C ILE A 44 -13.00 35.18 -2.96
N ALA A 45 -13.72 35.21 -1.83
CA ALA A 45 -13.60 36.29 -0.85
C ALA A 45 -12.20 36.37 -0.20
N GLN A 46 -11.47 35.25 -0.15
CA GLN A 46 -10.08 35.19 0.32
C GLN A 46 -9.04 35.55 -0.76
N GLY A 47 -9.48 35.98 -1.94
CA GLY A 47 -8.61 36.44 -3.00
C GLY A 47 -8.36 35.43 -4.11
N ALA A 48 -9.07 34.30 -4.17
CA ALA A 48 -9.01 33.42 -5.32
C ALA A 48 -9.49 34.14 -6.59
N PHE A 49 -8.70 34.06 -7.66
CA PHE A 49 -8.94 34.77 -8.91
C PHE A 49 -8.75 33.86 -10.12
N GLN A 50 -9.26 34.28 -11.27
CA GLN A 50 -9.08 33.55 -12.53
C GLN A 50 -7.97 34.21 -13.34
N ARG A 51 -7.01 33.42 -13.81
CA ARG A 51 -5.96 33.86 -14.74
C ARG A 51 -6.51 34.00 -16.15
N ALA A 52 -5.72 34.61 -17.04
CA ALA A 52 -6.05 34.78 -18.46
C ALA A 52 -6.18 33.44 -19.21
N ASP A 53 -5.53 32.38 -18.75
CA ASP A 53 -5.63 31.01 -19.31
C ASP A 53 -6.94 30.28 -18.90
N GLY A 54 -7.77 30.92 -18.09
CA GLY A 54 -9.04 30.38 -17.60
C GLY A 54 -8.93 29.49 -16.37
N LEU A 55 -7.72 29.26 -15.82
CA LEU A 55 -7.55 28.54 -14.56
C LEU A 55 -7.82 29.44 -13.36
N TRP A 56 -8.45 28.88 -12.33
CA TRP A 56 -8.64 29.55 -11.05
C TRP A 56 -7.45 29.28 -10.14
N VAL A 57 -6.84 30.33 -9.62
CA VAL A 57 -5.85 30.28 -8.54
C VAL A 57 -6.62 30.26 -7.23
N TYR A 58 -6.53 29.13 -6.52
CA TYR A 58 -7.18 28.93 -5.22
C TYR A 58 -6.37 29.56 -4.10
N GLN A 59 -5.04 29.44 -4.19
CA GLN A 59 -4.09 29.95 -3.21
C GLN A 59 -2.70 30.06 -3.86
N THR A 60 -1.90 31.00 -3.37
CA THR A 60 -0.47 31.10 -3.68
C THR A 60 0.32 30.75 -2.42
N VAL A 61 1.28 29.83 -2.53
CA VAL A 61 2.14 29.36 -1.42
C VAL A 61 3.61 29.50 -1.81
N ALA A 62 4.55 29.46 -0.88
CA ALA A 62 5.96 29.33 -1.25
C ALA A 62 6.20 27.93 -1.84
N ALA A 63 6.95 27.82 -2.94
CA ALA A 63 7.28 26.50 -3.52
C ALA A 63 8.00 25.60 -2.49
N ARG A 64 8.88 26.19 -1.67
CA ARG A 64 9.57 25.51 -0.56
C ARG A 64 8.62 24.91 0.48
N GLU A 65 7.54 25.62 0.84
CA GLU A 65 6.58 25.12 1.84
C GLU A 65 5.86 23.86 1.34
N LEU A 66 5.45 23.87 0.06
CA LEU A 66 4.83 22.69 -0.56
C LEU A 66 5.83 21.54 -0.68
N TRP A 67 7.07 21.85 -1.07
CA TRP A 67 8.14 20.86 -1.19
C TRP A 67 8.47 20.20 0.15
N ASP A 68 8.70 20.98 1.21
CA ASP A 68 9.00 20.47 2.54
C ASP A 68 7.85 19.58 3.06
N THR A 69 6.60 19.94 2.78
CA THR A 69 5.43 19.11 3.12
C THR A 69 5.49 17.73 2.44
N VAL A 70 5.85 17.69 1.15
CA VAL A 70 5.98 16.44 0.39
C VAL A 70 7.18 15.64 0.91
N MET A 71 8.33 16.28 1.11
CA MET A 71 9.56 15.64 1.57
C MET A 71 9.45 15.08 2.98
N HIS A 72 8.82 15.79 3.93
CA HIS A 72 8.54 15.25 5.25
C HIS A 72 7.65 14.00 5.16
N SER A 73 6.65 14.00 4.29
CA SER A 73 5.82 12.81 4.08
C SER A 73 6.65 11.63 3.55
N ALA A 74 7.48 11.86 2.53
CA ALA A 74 8.34 10.82 1.97
C ALA A 74 9.36 10.30 2.99
N TYR A 75 9.94 11.18 3.81
CA TYR A 75 10.92 10.82 4.83
C TYR A 75 10.33 9.97 5.98
N ASP A 76 9.15 10.34 6.45
CA ASP A 76 8.49 9.69 7.59
C ASP A 76 7.73 8.42 7.19
N PHE A 77 7.20 8.37 5.96
CA PHE A 77 6.26 7.33 5.52
C PHE A 77 6.65 6.63 4.21
N ALA A 78 7.83 6.90 3.65
CA ALA A 78 8.31 6.41 2.34
C ALA A 78 7.41 6.79 1.14
N GLU A 79 6.47 7.71 1.32
CA GLU A 79 5.54 8.18 0.28
C GLU A 79 5.13 9.65 0.50
N PRO A 80 4.90 10.43 -0.57
CA PRO A 80 4.77 9.97 -1.96
C PRO A 80 6.10 9.84 -2.71
N GLY A 81 6.11 9.04 -3.77
CA GLY A 81 7.17 9.11 -4.78
C GLY A 81 7.07 10.38 -5.63
N ILE A 82 8.09 10.69 -6.42
CA ILE A 82 8.10 11.83 -7.35
C ILE A 82 8.19 11.32 -8.79
N LEU A 83 7.39 11.91 -9.69
CA LEU A 83 7.45 11.69 -11.13
C LEU A 83 7.81 13.01 -11.81
N PHE A 84 8.91 13.08 -12.56
CA PHE A 84 9.32 14.28 -13.28
C PHE A 84 8.60 14.31 -14.64
N LEU A 85 7.43 14.95 -14.67
CA LEU A 85 6.49 14.84 -15.80
C LEU A 85 7.06 15.40 -17.10
N ASP A 86 7.83 16.48 -17.02
CA ASP A 86 8.46 17.09 -18.18
C ASP A 86 9.57 16.21 -18.74
N HIS A 87 10.43 15.62 -17.91
CA HIS A 87 11.39 14.61 -18.38
C HIS A 87 10.71 13.41 -19.04
N ILE A 88 9.63 12.89 -18.44
CA ILE A 88 8.83 11.80 -19.01
C ILE A 88 8.31 12.16 -20.40
N ASN A 89 7.72 13.35 -20.57
CA ASN A 89 7.12 13.76 -21.84
C ASN A 89 8.15 14.22 -22.88
N GLN A 90 9.22 14.89 -22.47
CA GLN A 90 10.31 15.28 -23.36
C GLN A 90 10.99 14.04 -23.94
N ASP A 91 11.25 13.03 -23.11
CA ASP A 91 11.93 11.81 -23.53
C ASP A 91 11.02 10.80 -24.26
N ASN A 92 9.69 10.94 -24.15
CA ASN A 92 8.71 10.07 -24.80
C ASN A 92 8.83 10.09 -26.33
N ASN A 93 9.03 8.91 -26.93
CA ASN A 93 9.11 8.75 -28.39
C ASN A 93 7.83 9.15 -29.12
N LEU A 94 6.67 9.13 -28.44
CA LEU A 94 5.38 9.47 -29.03
C LEU A 94 4.86 10.85 -28.63
N ARG A 95 5.69 11.73 -28.06
CA ARG A 95 5.26 13.06 -27.60
C ARG A 95 4.61 13.95 -28.68
N TYR A 96 4.77 13.60 -29.97
CA TYR A 96 4.09 14.27 -31.09
C TYR A 96 2.59 13.94 -31.18
N CYS A 97 2.11 12.86 -30.54
CA CYS A 97 0.72 12.41 -30.63
C CYS A 97 0.09 11.94 -29.30
N GLU A 98 0.79 12.10 -28.18
CA GLU A 98 0.27 11.80 -26.84
C GLU A 98 0.98 12.61 -25.75
N SER A 99 0.37 12.62 -24.56
CA SER A 99 0.96 13.13 -23.33
C SER A 99 0.78 12.09 -22.22
N ILE A 100 1.71 12.09 -21.27
CA ILE A 100 1.76 11.16 -20.14
C ILE A 100 1.64 11.95 -18.86
N ALA A 101 0.69 11.59 -18.01
CA ALA A 101 0.44 12.25 -16.73
C ALA A 101 0.56 11.32 -15.52
N ALA A 102 0.77 10.01 -15.74
CA ALA A 102 0.84 9.00 -14.71
C ALA A 102 1.66 7.79 -15.17
N THR A 103 1.98 6.92 -14.21
CA THR A 103 2.62 5.63 -14.44
C THR A 103 1.70 4.49 -14.02
N ASN A 104 2.10 3.27 -14.35
CA ASN A 104 1.63 2.07 -13.65
C ASN A 104 2.09 2.07 -12.17
N PRO A 105 1.65 1.11 -11.33
CA PRO A 105 1.91 1.13 -9.89
C PRO A 105 3.39 1.17 -9.46
N CYS A 106 4.30 0.59 -10.25
CA CYS A 106 5.72 0.49 -9.87
C CYS A 106 6.61 1.57 -10.52
N GLY A 107 6.04 2.47 -11.34
CA GLY A 107 6.71 3.64 -11.91
C GLY A 107 7.50 3.40 -13.21
N GLU A 108 7.74 2.15 -13.60
CA GLU A 108 8.54 1.76 -14.77
C GLU A 108 7.82 1.94 -16.12
N GLN A 109 6.49 2.11 -16.09
CA GLN A 109 5.67 2.37 -17.28
C GLN A 109 4.92 3.70 -17.14
N PRO A 110 5.51 4.82 -17.57
CA PRO A 110 4.77 6.03 -17.89
C PRO A 110 3.86 5.75 -19.09
N LEU A 111 2.55 5.89 -18.90
CA LEU A 111 1.55 5.49 -19.90
C LEU A 111 0.53 6.60 -20.15
N PRO A 112 0.07 6.78 -21.40
CA PRO A 112 -1.09 7.61 -21.69
C PRO A 112 -2.37 6.95 -21.12
N PRO A 113 -3.51 7.66 -21.08
CA PRO A 113 -4.80 7.05 -20.73
C PRO A 113 -5.07 5.78 -21.53
N TYR A 114 -5.50 4.71 -20.84
CA TYR A 114 -5.71 3.37 -21.41
C TYR A 114 -4.45 2.70 -21.98
N GLY A 115 -3.26 3.26 -21.76
CA GLY A 115 -2.00 2.63 -22.16
C GLY A 115 -1.78 1.30 -21.46
N CYS A 116 -1.03 0.43 -22.12
CA CYS A 116 -0.63 -0.87 -21.63
C CYS A 116 0.78 -1.20 -22.12
N CYS A 117 1.38 -2.22 -21.52
CA CYS A 117 2.69 -2.72 -21.89
C CYS A 117 2.83 -4.17 -21.46
N ASP A 118 3.35 -5.02 -22.34
CA ASP A 118 3.76 -6.39 -22.01
C ASP A 118 5.23 -6.37 -21.58
N LEU A 119 5.51 -6.91 -20.39
CA LEU A 119 6.83 -6.87 -19.76
C LEU A 119 7.51 -8.24 -19.78
N GLY A 120 8.83 -8.25 -19.99
CA GLY A 120 9.64 -9.45 -19.89
C GLY A 120 11.07 -9.12 -19.49
N PRO A 121 11.57 -9.62 -18.35
CA PRO A 121 12.98 -9.45 -17.98
C PRO A 121 13.86 -10.56 -18.56
N ILE A 122 15.03 -10.20 -19.08
CA ILE A 122 16.13 -11.13 -19.38
C ILE A 122 16.94 -11.43 -18.11
N ILE A 123 17.29 -12.69 -17.88
CA ILE A 123 18.06 -13.12 -16.70
C ILE A 123 19.56 -12.92 -16.97
N LEU A 124 20.15 -11.83 -16.46
CA LEU A 124 21.52 -11.43 -16.80
C LEU A 124 22.59 -12.43 -16.35
N THR A 125 22.38 -13.09 -15.22
CA THR A 125 23.36 -14.03 -14.65
C THR A 125 23.65 -15.22 -15.57
N ARG A 126 22.73 -15.54 -16.49
CA ARG A 126 22.90 -16.62 -17.49
C ARG A 126 23.93 -16.29 -18.57
N PHE A 127 24.34 -15.03 -18.71
CA PHE A 127 25.29 -14.58 -19.71
C PHE A 127 26.69 -14.34 -19.13
N VAL A 128 26.91 -14.60 -17.84
CA VAL A 128 28.24 -14.50 -17.25
C VAL A 128 29.02 -15.81 -17.49
N ARG A 129 30.23 -15.69 -18.03
CA ARG A 129 31.20 -16.77 -18.19
C ARG A 129 32.30 -16.61 -17.15
N TYR A 130 32.76 -17.73 -16.60
CA TYR A 130 33.80 -17.80 -15.56
C TYR A 130 33.48 -16.91 -14.33
N PRO A 131 32.30 -17.10 -13.70
CA PRO A 131 31.89 -16.26 -12.58
C PRO A 131 32.93 -16.30 -11.45
N PHE A 132 33.20 -15.14 -10.85
CA PHE A 132 34.17 -14.93 -9.76
C PHE A 132 35.63 -15.27 -10.09
N GLY A 133 35.93 -15.66 -11.33
CA GLY A 133 37.28 -15.89 -11.78
C GLY A 133 37.84 -17.29 -11.52
N PHE A 134 37.03 -18.24 -11.03
CA PHE A 134 37.50 -19.59 -10.68
C PHE A 134 38.09 -20.37 -11.87
N ASP A 135 37.47 -20.25 -13.06
CA ASP A 135 37.82 -21.04 -14.25
C ASP A 135 38.30 -20.17 -15.44
N GLY A 136 38.64 -18.90 -15.21
CA GLY A 136 39.06 -17.97 -16.26
C GLY A 136 38.76 -16.51 -15.94
N VAL A 137 38.98 -15.61 -16.89
CA VAL A 137 38.64 -14.19 -16.72
C VAL A 137 37.11 -14.01 -16.78
N PRO A 138 36.48 -13.42 -15.74
CA PRO A 138 35.04 -13.17 -15.75
C PRO A 138 34.64 -12.29 -16.93
N THR A 139 33.68 -12.75 -17.73
CA THR A 139 33.22 -12.00 -18.92
C THR A 139 31.71 -12.13 -19.11
N PHE A 140 31.12 -11.11 -19.73
CA PHE A 140 29.70 -11.11 -20.10
C PHE A 140 29.54 -11.42 -21.59
N ASP A 141 28.72 -12.42 -21.90
CA ASP A 141 28.42 -12.88 -23.26
C ASP A 141 27.37 -11.99 -23.92
N PHE A 142 27.83 -10.85 -24.45
CA PHE A 142 26.95 -9.89 -25.14
C PHE A 142 26.28 -10.48 -26.38
N GLU A 143 26.95 -11.39 -27.11
CA GLU A 143 26.38 -11.96 -28.34
C GLU A 143 25.16 -12.84 -28.03
N ALA A 144 25.26 -13.71 -27.03
CA ALA A 144 24.13 -14.52 -26.58
C ALA A 144 23.02 -13.66 -25.97
N PHE A 145 23.38 -12.64 -25.19
CA PHE A 145 22.43 -11.70 -24.59
C PHE A 145 21.58 -11.00 -25.64
N GLU A 146 22.20 -10.44 -26.69
CA GLU A 146 21.50 -9.72 -27.75
C GLU A 146 20.57 -10.62 -28.57
N LYS A 147 20.97 -11.88 -28.81
CA LYS A 147 20.09 -12.87 -29.44
C LYS A 147 18.86 -13.13 -28.58
N SER A 148 19.01 -13.26 -27.27
CA SER A 148 17.88 -13.43 -26.35
C SER A 148 16.96 -12.19 -26.31
N VAL A 149 17.53 -10.99 -26.33
CA VAL A 149 16.76 -9.74 -26.41
C VAL A 149 15.92 -9.69 -27.69
N ALA A 150 16.49 -10.02 -28.85
CA ALA A 150 15.77 -10.03 -30.12
C ALA A 150 14.60 -11.03 -30.13
N ILE A 151 14.81 -12.22 -29.55
CA ILE A 151 13.75 -13.23 -29.38
C ILE A 151 12.64 -12.69 -28.48
N GLN A 152 12.99 -12.04 -27.36
CA GLN A 152 12.02 -11.50 -26.42
C GLN A 152 11.18 -10.37 -27.03
N VAL A 153 11.78 -9.49 -27.85
CA VAL A 153 11.02 -8.46 -28.58
C VAL A 153 9.93 -9.10 -29.46
N ARG A 154 10.26 -10.16 -30.22
CA ARG A 154 9.26 -10.89 -31.00
C ARG A 154 8.21 -11.57 -30.12
N ALA A 155 8.63 -12.17 -29.00
CA ALA A 155 7.72 -12.81 -28.07
C ALA A 155 6.69 -11.81 -27.53
N LEU A 156 7.14 -10.65 -27.03
CA LEU A 156 6.26 -9.60 -26.49
C LEU A 156 5.38 -8.97 -27.59
N ASP A 157 5.91 -8.76 -28.81
CA ASP A 157 5.08 -8.30 -29.95
C ASP A 157 3.95 -9.28 -30.28
N ASN A 158 4.19 -10.59 -30.14
CA ASN A 158 3.15 -11.60 -30.32
C ASN A 158 2.17 -11.63 -29.13
N VAL A 159 2.62 -11.38 -27.89
CA VAL A 159 1.73 -11.29 -26.72
C VAL A 159 0.65 -10.24 -26.95
N LEU A 160 1.01 -9.06 -27.47
CA LEU A 160 0.04 -8.01 -27.80
C LEU A 160 -1.10 -8.47 -28.72
N GLU A 161 -0.84 -9.43 -29.62
CA GLU A 161 -1.83 -9.95 -30.58
C GLU A 161 -2.78 -10.96 -29.94
N VAL A 162 -2.29 -11.75 -28.98
CA VAL A 162 -3.07 -12.81 -28.32
C VAL A 162 -3.68 -12.37 -26.99
N THR A 163 -3.29 -11.21 -26.47
CA THR A 163 -3.83 -10.64 -25.23
C THR A 163 -5.33 -10.38 -25.34
N PHE A 164 -6.08 -10.91 -24.39
CA PHE A 164 -7.48 -10.56 -24.20
C PHE A 164 -7.58 -9.26 -23.38
N TRP A 165 -7.98 -8.18 -24.04
CA TRP A 165 -8.04 -6.86 -23.41
C TRP A 165 -9.35 -6.67 -22.63
N PRO A 166 -9.29 -6.22 -21.36
CA PRO A 166 -10.48 -6.00 -20.54
C PRO A 166 -11.33 -4.82 -21.02
N LEU A 167 -10.73 -3.85 -21.72
CA LEU A 167 -11.40 -2.64 -22.21
C LEU A 167 -11.11 -2.43 -23.71
N PRO A 168 -12.12 -2.06 -24.53
CA PRO A 168 -11.90 -1.74 -25.95
C PRO A 168 -10.87 -0.62 -26.15
N GLN A 169 -10.88 0.41 -25.31
CA GLN A 169 -9.94 1.53 -25.39
C GLN A 169 -8.49 1.07 -25.18
N GLN A 170 -8.27 0.10 -24.29
CA GLN A 170 -6.94 -0.46 -24.04
C GLN A 170 -6.47 -1.31 -25.22
N ARG A 171 -7.37 -2.13 -25.80
CA ARG A 171 -7.08 -2.86 -27.05
C ARG A 171 -6.69 -1.92 -28.17
N ASP A 172 -7.48 -0.88 -28.39
CA ASP A 172 -7.27 0.05 -29.49
C ASP A 172 -5.95 0.81 -29.32
N GLU A 173 -5.60 1.16 -28.08
CA GLU A 173 -4.32 1.83 -27.79
C GLU A 173 -3.11 0.87 -27.89
N ALA A 174 -3.26 -0.39 -27.48
CA ALA A 174 -2.29 -1.45 -27.70
C ALA A 174 -2.03 -1.67 -29.21
N ALA A 175 -3.11 -1.78 -30.00
CA ALA A 175 -3.02 -2.00 -31.44
C ALA A 175 -2.38 -0.80 -32.16
N ALA A 176 -2.70 0.43 -31.74
CA ALA A 176 -2.20 1.65 -32.36
C ALA A 176 -0.71 1.92 -32.09
N LYS A 177 -0.18 1.53 -30.93
CA LYS A 177 1.16 1.94 -30.45
C LYS A 177 2.11 0.78 -30.13
N ARG A 178 1.59 -0.43 -29.91
CA ARG A 178 2.34 -1.68 -29.72
C ARG A 178 3.49 -1.59 -28.71
N ARG A 179 3.24 -1.00 -27.53
CA ARG A 179 4.25 -0.83 -26.47
C ARG A 179 4.62 -2.17 -25.84
N ILE A 180 5.92 -2.42 -25.71
CA ILE A 180 6.48 -3.57 -24.98
C ILE A 180 7.58 -3.09 -24.02
N GLY A 181 7.96 -3.92 -23.06
CA GLY A 181 8.97 -3.61 -22.06
C GLY A 181 9.93 -4.77 -21.84
N VAL A 182 10.96 -4.82 -22.67
CA VAL A 182 12.16 -5.65 -22.45
C VAL A 182 12.95 -5.04 -21.31
N GLY A 183 13.12 -5.81 -20.26
CA GLY A 183 13.92 -5.45 -19.10
C GLY A 183 14.97 -6.49 -18.81
N PHE A 184 15.53 -6.42 -17.61
CA PHE A 184 16.43 -7.43 -17.11
C PHE A 184 16.22 -7.69 -15.62
N THR A 185 16.79 -8.78 -15.14
CA THR A 185 16.92 -9.09 -13.72
C THR A 185 18.30 -9.66 -13.41
N GLY A 186 18.74 -9.55 -12.15
CA GLY A 186 20.03 -10.06 -11.70
C GLY A 186 21.20 -9.10 -11.90
N MET A 187 20.98 -7.78 -12.01
CA MET A 187 22.08 -6.82 -12.21
C MET A 187 23.11 -6.86 -11.08
N GLY A 188 22.67 -6.80 -9.83
CA GLY A 188 23.52 -6.95 -8.63
C GLY A 188 24.41 -8.19 -8.68
N ASN A 189 23.80 -9.35 -8.92
CA ASN A 189 24.55 -10.60 -9.00
C ASN A 189 25.49 -10.66 -10.21
N THR A 190 25.05 -10.15 -11.36
CA THR A 190 25.87 -10.13 -12.58
C THR A 190 27.16 -9.35 -12.35
N LEU A 191 27.09 -8.18 -11.71
CA LEU A 191 28.28 -7.39 -11.38
C LEU A 191 29.17 -8.13 -10.37
N ALA A 192 28.61 -8.73 -9.32
CA ALA A 192 29.38 -9.54 -8.37
C ALA A 192 30.08 -10.74 -9.05
N MET A 193 29.38 -11.44 -9.94
CA MET A 193 29.94 -12.56 -10.72
C MET A 193 31.03 -12.11 -11.70
N LEU A 194 31.01 -10.85 -12.13
CA LEU A 194 32.07 -10.23 -12.95
C LEU A 194 33.20 -9.62 -12.11
N CYS A 195 33.16 -9.80 -10.78
CA CYS A 195 34.09 -9.18 -9.83
C CYS A 195 34.06 -7.64 -9.86
N LEU A 196 32.88 -7.06 -10.14
CA LEU A 196 32.65 -5.61 -10.17
C LEU A 196 31.74 -5.19 -9.02
N ARG A 197 32.16 -4.18 -8.27
CA ARG A 197 31.33 -3.54 -7.25
C ARG A 197 30.16 -2.79 -7.89
N TYR A 198 28.94 -3.04 -7.40
CA TYR A 198 27.73 -2.40 -7.91
C TYR A 198 27.78 -0.87 -7.82
N ASP A 199 28.30 -0.34 -6.72
CA ASP A 199 28.36 1.10 -6.41
C ASP A 199 29.63 1.79 -6.93
N ALA A 200 30.56 1.06 -7.54
CA ALA A 200 31.78 1.60 -8.12
C ALA A 200 31.55 2.15 -9.55
N PRO A 201 32.42 3.05 -10.06
CA PRO A 201 32.37 3.52 -11.44
C PRO A 201 32.36 2.38 -12.46
N GLU A 202 33.23 1.39 -12.33
CA GLU A 202 33.39 0.27 -13.27
C GLU A 202 32.13 -0.62 -13.32
N GLY A 203 31.47 -0.82 -12.18
CA GLY A 203 30.19 -1.53 -12.11
C GLY A 203 29.07 -0.78 -12.83
N ARG A 204 29.00 0.54 -12.64
CA ARG A 204 28.06 1.41 -13.36
C ARG A 204 28.33 1.47 -14.86
N GLU A 205 29.59 1.50 -15.27
CA GLU A 205 30.00 1.42 -16.67
C GLU A 205 29.57 0.10 -17.31
N MET A 206 29.76 -1.03 -16.62
CA MET A 206 29.28 -2.32 -17.10
C MET A 206 27.75 -2.39 -17.18
N ALA A 207 27.04 -1.87 -16.17
CA ALA A 207 25.58 -1.80 -16.19
C ALA A 207 25.06 -0.94 -17.35
N ALA A 208 25.68 0.22 -17.60
CA ALA A 208 25.40 1.06 -18.76
C ALA A 208 25.69 0.33 -20.07
N ARG A 209 26.81 -0.40 -20.16
CA ARG A 209 27.13 -1.22 -21.34
C ARG A 209 26.08 -2.29 -21.60
N ILE A 210 25.63 -3.02 -20.58
CA ILE A 210 24.53 -4.00 -20.70
C ILE A 210 23.25 -3.31 -21.20
N ALA A 211 22.89 -2.16 -20.65
CA ALA A 211 21.71 -1.41 -21.06
C ALA A 211 21.78 -0.90 -22.51
N VAL A 212 22.95 -0.40 -22.96
CA VAL A 212 23.19 -0.01 -24.35
C VAL A 212 22.98 -1.17 -25.30
N ARG A 213 23.58 -2.34 -25.00
CA ARG A 213 23.48 -3.53 -25.87
C ARG A 213 22.05 -4.06 -25.90
N MET A 214 21.32 -4.01 -24.78
CA MET A 214 19.89 -4.32 -24.73
C MET A 214 19.07 -3.38 -25.62
N ARG A 215 19.30 -2.06 -25.50
CA ARG A 215 18.62 -1.04 -26.30
C ARG A 215 18.83 -1.28 -27.78
N ASP A 216 20.08 -1.39 -28.21
CA ASP A 216 20.42 -1.48 -29.62
C ASP A 216 19.87 -2.77 -30.25
N ALA A 217 19.98 -3.90 -29.54
CA ALA A 217 19.41 -5.16 -29.99
C ALA A 217 17.87 -5.14 -30.04
N ALA A 218 17.21 -4.53 -29.06
CA ALA A 218 15.76 -4.44 -29.04
C ALA A 218 15.23 -3.58 -30.21
N TYR A 219 15.82 -2.39 -30.42
CA TYR A 219 15.44 -1.51 -31.52
C TYR A 219 15.73 -2.14 -32.88
N ALA A 220 16.89 -2.80 -33.05
CA ALA A 220 17.20 -3.55 -34.26
C ALA A 220 16.16 -4.66 -34.54
N ALA A 221 15.77 -5.41 -33.51
CA ALA A 221 14.77 -6.47 -33.63
C ALA A 221 13.39 -5.92 -33.99
N SER A 222 12.99 -4.78 -33.43
CA SER A 222 11.70 -4.16 -33.76
C SER A 222 11.68 -3.55 -35.17
N VAL A 223 12.81 -3.03 -35.67
CA VAL A 223 12.93 -2.65 -37.09
C VAL A 223 12.87 -3.88 -38.00
N ALA A 224 13.48 -4.99 -37.62
CA ALA A 224 13.36 -6.25 -38.36
C ALA A 224 11.90 -6.74 -38.41
N LEU A 225 11.17 -6.63 -37.29
CA LEU A 225 9.73 -6.93 -37.27
C LEU A 225 8.90 -5.94 -38.10
N ALA A 226 9.31 -4.67 -38.21
CA ALA A 226 8.64 -3.71 -39.07
C ALA A 226 8.76 -4.09 -40.55
N LYS A 227 9.94 -4.59 -40.97
CA LYS A 227 10.15 -5.14 -42.33
C LYS A 227 9.24 -6.33 -42.62
N GLU A 228 9.01 -7.19 -41.62
CA GLU A 228 8.20 -8.41 -41.76
C GLU A 228 6.69 -8.13 -41.69
N LYS A 229 6.26 -7.33 -40.69
CA LYS A 229 4.86 -7.19 -40.27
C LYS A 229 4.31 -5.77 -40.44
N GLY A 230 5.13 -4.81 -40.85
CA GLY A 230 4.81 -3.37 -40.89
C GLY A 230 5.08 -2.66 -39.57
N ALA A 231 5.30 -1.34 -39.64
CA ALA A 231 5.46 -0.46 -38.48
C ALA A 231 4.19 -0.38 -37.62
N PHE A 232 4.28 0.13 -36.38
CA PHE A 232 3.08 0.40 -35.59
C PHE A 232 2.20 1.49 -36.25
N PRO A 233 0.86 1.44 -36.14
CA PRO A 233 -0.03 2.31 -36.91
C PRO A 233 0.16 3.82 -36.74
N LYS A 234 0.56 4.29 -35.55
CA LYS A 234 0.81 5.72 -35.27
C LYS A 234 2.24 6.18 -35.56
N PHE A 235 3.06 5.35 -36.23
CA PHE A 235 4.46 5.70 -36.48
C PHE A 235 4.56 6.90 -37.43
N ASP A 236 5.29 7.93 -36.98
CA ASP A 236 5.72 9.06 -37.78
C ASP A 236 7.22 9.25 -37.55
N ALA A 237 8.04 9.12 -38.60
CA ALA A 237 9.49 9.09 -38.46
C ALA A 237 10.06 10.43 -37.97
N ASP A 238 9.48 11.55 -38.41
CA ASP A 238 9.95 12.89 -38.05
C ASP A 238 9.61 13.21 -36.59
N GLY A 239 8.38 12.91 -36.16
CA GLY A 239 7.97 13.03 -34.77
C GLY A 239 8.73 12.08 -33.83
N TYR A 240 8.92 10.82 -34.23
CA TYR A 240 9.59 9.79 -33.42
C TYR A 240 11.07 10.10 -33.18
N LEU A 241 11.77 10.58 -34.21
CA LEU A 241 13.20 10.92 -34.15
C LEU A 241 13.46 12.42 -33.89
N ALA A 242 12.43 13.19 -33.51
CA ALA A 242 12.56 14.62 -33.25
C ALA A 242 13.60 14.90 -32.14
N PRO A 243 14.42 15.96 -32.25
CA PRO A 243 15.44 16.29 -31.26
C PRO A 243 14.88 16.33 -29.83
N GLY A 244 15.46 15.54 -28.93
CA GLY A 244 15.09 15.48 -27.52
C GLY A 244 14.22 14.28 -27.14
N THR A 245 13.61 13.56 -28.10
CA THR A 245 13.00 12.24 -27.79
C THR A 245 14.08 11.23 -27.42
N PHE A 246 13.70 10.12 -26.78
CA PHE A 246 14.62 9.01 -26.54
C PHE A 246 15.26 8.51 -27.84
N ALA A 247 14.45 8.26 -28.86
CA ALA A 247 14.91 7.67 -30.11
C ALA A 247 15.88 8.57 -30.89
N SER A 248 15.86 9.90 -30.66
CA SER A 248 16.84 10.82 -31.24
C SER A 248 18.29 10.56 -30.78
N ARG A 249 18.49 9.81 -29.68
CA ARG A 249 19.81 9.43 -29.14
C ARG A 249 20.27 8.03 -29.57
N LEU A 250 19.49 7.32 -30.38
CA LEU A 250 19.90 6.02 -30.92
C LEU A 250 21.11 6.19 -31.85
N PRO A 251 21.94 5.14 -32.03
CA PRO A 251 22.98 5.11 -33.06
C PRO A 251 22.45 5.54 -34.43
N SER A 252 23.25 6.28 -35.20
CA SER A 252 22.86 6.85 -36.50
C SER A 252 22.34 5.80 -37.47
N GLU A 253 22.93 4.60 -37.46
CA GLU A 253 22.51 3.47 -38.29
C GLU A 253 21.10 3.00 -37.92
N LEU A 254 20.76 2.93 -36.62
CA LEU A 254 19.40 2.60 -36.18
C LEU A 254 18.41 3.69 -36.57
N GLN A 255 18.75 4.96 -36.42
CA GLN A 255 17.89 6.06 -36.86
C GLN A 255 17.62 6.00 -38.37
N GLN A 256 18.64 5.72 -39.18
CA GLN A 256 18.48 5.55 -40.64
C GLN A 256 17.61 4.34 -40.98
N SER A 257 17.80 3.22 -40.28
CA SER A 257 17.00 2.02 -40.46
C SER A 257 15.52 2.25 -40.08
N ILE A 258 15.26 2.97 -38.98
CA ILE A 258 13.90 3.38 -38.57
C ILE A 258 13.25 4.28 -39.64
N ARG A 259 13.98 5.24 -40.21
CA ARG A 259 13.45 6.07 -41.31
C ARG A 259 13.13 5.25 -42.55
N ALA A 260 14.01 4.32 -42.91
CA ALA A 260 13.89 3.54 -44.14
C ALA A 260 12.80 2.45 -44.06
N HIS A 261 12.57 1.88 -42.88
CA HIS A 261 11.76 0.66 -42.74
C HIS A 261 10.66 0.75 -41.69
N GLY A 262 10.62 1.83 -40.91
CA GLY A 262 9.77 1.98 -39.74
C GLY A 262 10.22 1.11 -38.56
N ILE A 263 9.43 1.13 -37.49
CA ILE A 263 9.63 0.34 -36.27
C ILE A 263 8.32 -0.30 -35.82
N ARG A 264 8.36 -1.55 -35.35
CA ARG A 264 7.16 -2.32 -35.01
C ARG A 264 6.52 -1.90 -33.69
N ASN A 265 7.32 -1.40 -32.75
CA ASN A 265 6.91 -1.09 -31.38
C ASN A 265 7.30 0.34 -31.06
N SER A 266 6.40 1.11 -30.44
CA SER A 266 6.72 2.52 -30.11
C SER A 266 7.72 2.68 -28.98
N HIS A 267 7.66 1.78 -28.00
CA HIS A 267 8.54 1.70 -26.82
C HIS A 267 8.91 0.24 -26.61
N LEU A 268 10.13 0.02 -26.15
CA LEU A 268 10.74 -1.30 -26.11
C LEU A 268 11.35 -1.67 -24.77
N LEU A 269 11.73 -0.72 -23.93
CA LEU A 269 12.68 -0.94 -22.83
C LEU A 269 12.12 -0.45 -21.51
N SER A 270 12.06 -1.35 -20.53
CA SER A 270 11.56 -1.06 -19.19
C SER A 270 12.21 -1.94 -18.15
N ILE A 271 12.67 -1.35 -17.05
CA ILE A 271 13.20 -2.11 -15.93
C ILE A 271 12.15 -2.16 -14.83
N ALA A 272 11.43 -3.28 -14.77
CA ALA A 272 10.39 -3.52 -13.79
C ALA A 272 10.91 -4.16 -12.49
N PRO A 273 10.16 -4.10 -11.38
CA PRO A 273 10.42 -4.98 -10.25
C PRO A 273 10.19 -6.43 -10.65
N THR A 274 11.17 -7.29 -10.37
CA THR A 274 11.09 -8.70 -10.75
C THR A 274 10.98 -9.63 -9.55
N GLY A 275 10.47 -9.16 -8.40
CA GLY A 275 10.47 -9.93 -7.12
C GLY A 275 10.01 -11.39 -7.22
N THR A 276 8.89 -11.64 -7.90
CA THR A 276 8.38 -13.01 -8.09
C THR A 276 9.13 -13.76 -9.19
N VAL A 277 9.44 -13.10 -10.31
CA VAL A 277 10.12 -13.71 -11.46
C VAL A 277 11.55 -14.12 -11.10
N SER A 278 12.26 -13.26 -10.38
CA SER A 278 13.61 -13.51 -9.88
C SER A 278 13.65 -14.72 -8.97
N LEU A 279 12.75 -14.78 -7.99
CA LEU A 279 12.65 -15.90 -7.07
C LEU A 279 12.31 -17.21 -7.80
N ALA A 280 11.31 -17.19 -8.68
CA ALA A 280 10.78 -18.41 -9.31
C ALA A 280 11.63 -18.93 -10.47
N PHE A 281 12.22 -18.03 -11.27
CA PHE A 281 12.82 -18.38 -12.56
C PHE A 281 14.28 -17.94 -12.71
N ALA A 282 14.76 -17.01 -11.87
CA ALA A 282 16.14 -16.54 -11.87
C ALA A 282 16.91 -17.00 -10.63
N ASP A 283 16.50 -18.10 -10.00
CA ASP A 283 17.23 -18.72 -8.89
C ASP A 283 17.50 -17.74 -7.73
N ASN A 284 16.49 -16.92 -7.42
CA ASN A 284 16.57 -15.87 -6.40
C ASN A 284 17.71 -14.86 -6.65
N ALA A 285 17.99 -14.55 -7.91
CA ALA A 285 18.87 -13.44 -8.25
C ALA A 285 18.26 -12.09 -7.85
N SER A 286 19.13 -11.08 -7.68
CA SER A 286 18.80 -9.69 -7.36
C SER A 286 17.71 -9.16 -8.31
N ASN A 287 16.78 -8.37 -7.78
CA ASN A 287 15.57 -8.01 -8.51
C ASN A 287 15.82 -6.88 -9.50
N GLY A 288 15.58 -7.10 -10.79
CA GLY A 288 15.66 -6.03 -11.77
C GLY A 288 17.06 -5.43 -11.85
N ILE A 289 17.12 -4.10 -11.69
CA ILE A 289 18.36 -3.33 -11.53
C ILE A 289 18.91 -3.38 -10.11
N GLU A 290 18.15 -3.79 -9.10
CA GLU A 290 18.58 -3.70 -7.69
C GLU A 290 19.88 -4.49 -7.42
N PRO A 291 20.72 -4.00 -6.47
CA PRO A 291 21.72 -4.85 -5.86
C PRO A 291 21.03 -5.98 -5.07
N ALA A 292 21.78 -6.97 -4.61
CA ALA A 292 21.23 -7.95 -3.68
C ALA A 292 20.79 -7.24 -2.39
N PHE A 293 19.59 -7.53 -1.89
CA PHE A 293 19.13 -6.93 -0.64
C PHE A 293 19.92 -7.47 0.56
N SER A 294 20.10 -8.79 0.59
CA SER A 294 20.89 -9.54 1.56
C SER A 294 21.29 -10.88 0.92
N TRP A 295 22.39 -11.47 1.37
CA TRP A 295 22.86 -12.77 0.91
C TRP A 295 22.00 -13.93 1.42
N MET A 296 21.44 -13.77 2.62
CA MET A 296 20.49 -14.71 3.21
C MET A 296 19.36 -13.93 3.88
N TYR A 297 18.13 -14.42 3.72
CA TYR A 297 16.96 -13.88 4.42
C TYR A 297 15.89 -14.96 4.60
N ARG A 298 14.96 -14.71 5.52
CA ARG A 298 13.80 -15.59 5.74
C ARG A 298 12.60 -15.10 4.93
N ARG A 299 11.90 -16.03 4.28
CA ARG A 299 10.60 -15.76 3.65
C ARG A 299 9.50 -16.57 4.30
N LYS A 300 8.42 -15.86 4.64
CA LYS A 300 7.15 -16.43 5.07
C LYS A 300 6.35 -16.85 3.84
N LYS A 301 5.99 -18.13 3.75
CA LYS A 301 5.06 -18.68 2.78
C LYS A 301 3.79 -19.08 3.50
N ARG A 302 2.65 -18.60 3.02
CA ARG A 302 1.35 -19.06 3.49
C ARG A 302 1.03 -20.41 2.88
N GLU A 303 0.76 -21.39 3.72
CA GLU A 303 0.38 -22.74 3.30
C GLU A 303 -1.11 -22.82 2.97
N SER A 304 -1.50 -23.92 2.33
CA SER A 304 -2.88 -24.18 1.91
C SER A 304 -3.87 -24.26 3.09
N ASP A 305 -3.40 -24.60 4.28
CA ASP A 305 -4.18 -24.63 5.51
C ASP A 305 -4.26 -23.26 6.23
N GLY A 306 -3.62 -22.23 5.67
CA GLY A 306 -3.56 -20.88 6.22
C GLY A 306 -2.45 -20.64 7.23
N SER A 307 -1.69 -21.67 7.62
CA SER A 307 -0.48 -21.51 8.42
C SER A 307 0.64 -20.81 7.62
N THR A 308 1.69 -20.37 8.30
CA THR A 308 2.86 -19.76 7.64
C THR A 308 4.10 -20.57 7.96
N THR A 309 4.80 -21.01 6.92
CA THR A 309 6.13 -21.63 7.03
C THR A 309 7.19 -20.60 6.69
N GLU A 310 8.31 -20.59 7.42
CA GLU A 310 9.48 -19.79 7.08
C GLU A 310 10.54 -20.62 6.39
N TYR A 311 11.08 -20.10 5.29
CA TYR A 311 12.18 -20.69 4.53
C TYR A 311 13.37 -19.75 4.56
N ALA A 312 14.56 -20.31 4.82
CA ALA A 312 15.80 -19.61 4.50
C ALA A 312 15.96 -19.57 2.99
N VAL A 313 16.20 -18.39 2.45
CA VAL A 313 16.44 -18.15 1.04
C VAL A 313 17.82 -17.55 0.89
N GLU A 314 18.61 -18.14 0.00
CA GLU A 314 19.97 -17.70 -0.31
C GLU A 314 19.96 -16.93 -1.64
N ASP A 315 20.77 -15.89 -1.74
CA ASP A 315 21.03 -15.15 -2.98
C ASP A 315 21.79 -16.03 -3.99
N HIS A 316 21.48 -15.86 -5.28
CA HIS A 316 22.07 -16.63 -6.38
C HIS A 316 23.61 -16.55 -6.41
N ALA A 317 24.19 -15.35 -6.42
CA ALA A 317 25.63 -15.17 -6.56
C ALA A 317 26.36 -15.69 -5.33
N TRP A 318 25.80 -15.45 -4.15
CA TRP A 318 26.36 -15.95 -2.89
C TRP A 318 26.40 -17.48 -2.85
N ARG A 319 25.30 -18.14 -3.25
CA ARG A 319 25.21 -19.60 -3.30
C ARG A 319 26.17 -20.19 -4.34
N LEU A 320 26.23 -19.58 -5.52
CA LEU A 320 27.13 -20.01 -6.60
C LEU A 320 28.61 -19.84 -6.20
N TYR A 321 28.97 -18.74 -5.54
CA TYR A 321 30.34 -18.53 -5.06
C TYR A 321 30.77 -19.62 -4.08
N ARG A 322 29.89 -20.01 -3.15
CA ARG A 322 30.10 -21.14 -2.24
C ARG A 322 30.30 -22.45 -2.98
N GLU A 323 29.44 -22.75 -3.95
CA GLU A 323 29.47 -23.99 -4.74
C GLU A 323 30.76 -24.12 -5.57
N LEU A 324 31.33 -23.01 -6.00
CA LEU A 324 32.61 -22.96 -6.73
C LEU A 324 33.84 -22.98 -5.81
N GLY A 325 33.66 -23.07 -4.49
CA GLY A 325 34.74 -23.17 -3.51
C GLY A 325 35.15 -21.85 -2.85
N GLY A 326 34.37 -20.79 -3.03
CA GLY A 326 34.56 -19.51 -2.37
C GLY A 326 34.21 -19.53 -0.88
N ASP A 327 34.97 -18.77 -0.08
CA ASP A 327 34.74 -18.61 1.37
C ASP A 327 33.65 -17.55 1.62
N VAL A 328 32.44 -18.01 1.97
CA VAL A 328 31.28 -17.13 2.24
C VAL A 328 31.37 -16.37 3.56
N ASP A 329 32.27 -16.75 4.46
CA ASP A 329 32.55 -16.01 5.69
C ASP A 329 33.53 -14.84 5.42
N LYS A 330 34.16 -14.83 4.24
CA LYS A 330 35.09 -13.80 3.77
C LYS A 330 34.78 -13.42 2.33
N LEU A 331 33.60 -12.83 2.14
CA LEU A 331 33.16 -12.35 0.83
C LEU A 331 34.12 -11.27 0.29
N PRO A 332 34.52 -11.35 -0.99
CA PRO A 332 35.26 -10.29 -1.67
C PRO A 332 34.49 -8.96 -1.70
N ASP A 333 35.22 -7.87 -1.89
CA ASP A 333 34.68 -6.51 -1.86
C ASP A 333 33.62 -6.20 -2.94
N TYR A 334 33.56 -6.99 -4.02
CA TYR A 334 32.51 -6.89 -5.04
C TYR A 334 31.14 -7.43 -4.61
N PHE A 335 31.04 -8.12 -3.47
CA PHE A 335 29.76 -8.44 -2.83
C PHE A 335 29.24 -7.25 -2.03
N VAL A 336 28.42 -6.42 -2.67
CA VAL A 336 27.78 -5.25 -2.07
C VAL A 336 26.28 -5.46 -1.94
N SER A 337 25.74 -5.31 -0.73
CA SER A 337 24.29 -5.36 -0.51
C SER A 337 23.65 -3.98 -0.61
N ALA A 338 22.32 -3.95 -0.79
CA ALA A 338 21.54 -2.71 -0.82
C ALA A 338 21.72 -1.85 0.43
N LEU A 339 21.96 -2.49 1.59
CA LEU A 339 22.10 -1.87 2.90
C LEU A 339 23.49 -1.26 3.13
N ASP A 340 24.50 -1.73 2.39
CA ASP A 340 25.88 -1.24 2.47
C ASP A 340 26.11 0.00 1.58
N MET A 341 25.13 0.34 0.75
CA MET A 341 25.24 1.41 -0.25
C MET A 341 24.70 2.75 0.26
N SER A 342 25.37 3.83 -0.13
CA SER A 342 24.83 5.18 0.06
C SER A 342 23.59 5.42 -0.82
N ALA A 343 22.67 6.27 -0.36
CA ALA A 343 21.49 6.69 -1.14
C ALA A 343 21.90 7.34 -2.49
N ALA A 344 22.95 8.16 -2.49
CA ALA A 344 23.51 8.76 -3.70
C ALA A 344 24.05 7.71 -4.69
N SER A 345 24.65 6.62 -4.21
CA SER A 345 25.13 5.51 -5.06
C SER A 345 23.97 4.78 -5.76
N HIS A 346 22.81 4.65 -5.09
CA HIS A 346 21.61 4.11 -5.74
C HIS A 346 21.15 5.00 -6.91
N ILE A 347 21.12 6.31 -6.72
CA ILE A 347 20.78 7.29 -7.76
C ILE A 347 21.79 7.24 -8.90
N ALA A 348 23.08 7.17 -8.58
CA ALA A 348 24.13 7.17 -9.58
C ALA A 348 24.10 5.93 -10.50
N MET A 349 23.60 4.79 -10.02
CA MET A 349 23.32 3.63 -10.88
C MET A 349 22.11 3.89 -11.80
N MET A 350 21.05 4.53 -11.28
CA MET A 350 19.90 4.91 -12.12
C MET A 350 20.34 5.89 -13.22
N GLU A 351 21.15 6.88 -12.88
CA GLU A 351 21.70 7.87 -13.82
C GLU A 351 22.52 7.21 -14.93
N ALA A 352 23.31 6.17 -14.60
CA ALA A 352 24.10 5.43 -15.58
C ALA A 352 23.23 4.64 -16.58
N VAL A 353 22.06 4.15 -16.15
CA VAL A 353 21.22 3.22 -16.94
C VAL A 353 20.03 3.88 -17.63
N GLN A 354 19.38 4.87 -16.98
CA GLN A 354 18.17 5.54 -17.46
C GLN A 354 18.27 6.12 -18.89
N PRO A 355 19.43 6.66 -19.35
CA PRO A 355 19.57 7.16 -20.72
C PRO A 355 19.33 6.12 -21.81
N PHE A 356 19.37 4.83 -21.46
CA PHE A 356 19.21 3.69 -22.35
C PHE A 356 17.87 2.96 -22.17
N VAL A 357 16.93 3.52 -21.39
CA VAL A 357 15.60 2.97 -21.14
C VAL A 357 14.52 3.97 -21.60
N ASP A 358 13.76 3.60 -22.64
CA ASP A 358 12.80 4.49 -23.29
C ASP A 358 11.51 4.69 -22.48
N THR A 359 11.11 3.74 -21.63
CA THR A 359 10.06 3.95 -20.62
C THR A 359 10.63 4.50 -19.33
N ALA A 360 10.78 3.73 -18.25
CA ALA A 360 11.36 4.15 -16.97
C ALA A 360 11.93 2.94 -16.21
N ILE A 361 12.56 3.25 -15.07
CA ILE A 361 13.17 2.27 -14.18
C ILE A 361 12.41 2.27 -12.86
N SER A 362 11.96 1.09 -12.42
CA SER A 362 11.57 0.88 -11.04
C SER A 362 12.81 0.49 -10.24
N LYS A 363 13.24 1.40 -9.36
CA LYS A 363 14.33 1.19 -8.43
C LYS A 363 14.05 1.92 -7.12
N THR A 364 14.30 1.24 -6.02
CA THR A 364 14.17 1.78 -4.67
C THR A 364 15.50 2.37 -4.23
N VAL A 365 15.51 3.66 -3.88
CA VAL A 365 16.65 4.25 -3.16
C VAL A 365 16.47 3.93 -1.68
N ASN A 366 17.25 2.97 -1.17
CA ASN A 366 17.23 2.62 0.24
C ASN A 366 17.94 3.71 1.03
N VAL A 367 17.27 4.22 2.06
CA VAL A 367 17.74 5.32 2.91
C VAL A 367 17.87 4.82 4.35
N PRO A 368 19.05 4.99 5.00
CA PRO A 368 19.23 4.65 6.40
C PRO A 368 18.24 5.34 7.33
N VAL A 369 17.93 4.69 8.46
CA VAL A 369 17.00 5.25 9.45
C VAL A 369 17.54 6.55 10.08
N ASP A 370 18.85 6.72 10.16
CA ASP A 370 19.51 7.89 10.72
C ASP A 370 19.93 8.93 9.66
N TYR A 371 19.51 8.76 8.40
CA TYR A 371 19.90 9.65 7.30
C TYR A 371 19.43 11.09 7.53
N PRO A 372 20.30 12.12 7.43
CA PRO A 372 19.92 13.51 7.67
C PRO A 372 18.79 13.99 6.74
N TYR A 373 17.84 14.75 7.30
CA TYR A 373 16.67 15.21 6.54
C TYR A 373 17.04 16.17 5.39
N ASP A 374 17.99 17.07 5.61
CA ASP A 374 18.40 18.02 4.55
C ASP A 374 19.11 17.30 3.39
N ASP A 375 19.94 16.29 3.68
CA ASP A 375 20.56 15.44 2.66
C ASP A 375 19.50 14.64 1.90
N PHE A 376 18.46 14.16 2.60
CA PHE A 376 17.35 13.43 1.98
C PHE A 376 16.61 14.28 0.94
N LYS A 377 16.35 15.56 1.24
CA LYS A 377 15.74 16.49 0.26
C LYS A 377 16.62 16.63 -0.99
N GLY A 378 17.94 16.68 -0.80
CA GLY A 378 18.92 16.78 -1.88
C GLY A 378 18.88 15.61 -2.87
N LEU A 379 18.45 14.41 -2.45
CA LEU A 379 18.33 13.24 -3.32
C LEU A 379 17.37 13.47 -4.50
N TYR A 380 16.26 14.17 -4.28
CA TYR A 380 15.28 14.42 -5.34
C TYR A 380 15.73 15.52 -6.31
N GLN A 381 16.45 16.54 -5.81
CA GLN A 381 17.10 17.52 -6.67
C GLN A 381 18.19 16.87 -7.52
N GLN A 382 19.01 15.99 -6.92
CA GLN A 382 19.99 15.19 -7.64
C GLN A 382 19.34 14.35 -8.74
N ALA A 383 18.23 13.66 -8.44
CA ALA A 383 17.50 12.87 -9.41
C ALA A 383 16.92 13.71 -10.57
N TRP A 384 16.42 14.91 -10.26
CA TRP A 384 15.96 15.86 -11.28
C TRP A 384 17.12 16.31 -12.19
N HIS A 385 18.24 16.78 -11.62
CA HIS A 385 19.41 17.18 -12.42
C HIS A 385 19.99 16.03 -13.27
N ALA A 386 19.95 14.79 -12.76
CA ALA A 386 20.33 13.58 -13.47
C ALA A 386 19.34 13.16 -14.58
N ARG A 387 18.27 13.94 -14.82
CA ARG A 387 17.21 13.67 -15.79
C ARG A 387 16.52 12.32 -15.61
N LEU A 388 16.41 11.87 -14.35
CA LEU A 388 15.59 10.70 -14.04
C LEU A 388 14.12 11.02 -14.30
N LYS A 389 13.34 9.96 -14.58
CA LYS A 389 11.90 10.08 -14.85
C LYS A 389 11.05 10.06 -13.58
N GLY A 390 11.60 9.53 -12.48
CA GLY A 390 11.00 9.57 -11.16
C GLY A 390 11.97 9.06 -10.10
N LEU A 391 11.58 9.23 -8.84
CA LEU A 391 12.34 8.74 -7.68
C LEU A 391 11.39 8.22 -6.60
N ALA A 392 11.72 7.05 -6.06
CA ALA A 392 11.10 6.49 -4.87
C ALA A 392 12.18 6.12 -3.86
N THR A 393 12.00 6.56 -2.62
CA THR A 393 12.90 6.28 -1.50
C THR A 393 12.21 5.37 -0.51
N TYR A 394 12.94 4.41 0.04
CA TYR A 394 12.46 3.61 1.16
C TYR A 394 13.36 3.84 2.37
N ARG A 395 12.77 4.40 3.42
CA ARG A 395 13.37 4.52 4.75
C ARG A 395 12.58 3.65 5.72
N PRO A 396 13.21 2.66 6.39
CA PRO A 396 12.53 1.81 7.37
C PRO A 396 11.80 2.64 8.44
N ASN A 397 10.54 2.31 8.71
CA ASN A 397 9.72 2.99 9.72
C ASN A 397 8.71 2.05 10.38
N ALA A 398 8.16 2.49 11.52
CA ALA A 398 7.25 1.69 12.35
C ALA A 398 5.89 1.37 11.70
N ILE A 399 5.53 2.04 10.60
CA ILE A 399 4.23 1.88 9.94
C ILE A 399 4.30 0.87 8.79
N LEU A 400 5.38 0.89 8.00
CA LEU A 400 5.56 -0.02 6.87
C LEU A 400 6.20 -1.35 7.27
N GLY A 401 6.94 -1.40 8.38
CA GLY A 401 7.74 -2.57 8.75
C GLY A 401 8.82 -2.91 7.70
N ALA A 402 9.62 -3.95 7.96
CA ALA A 402 10.55 -4.50 6.98
C ALA A 402 9.90 -5.72 6.29
N VAL A 403 9.86 -5.74 4.96
CA VAL A 403 9.34 -6.88 4.18
C VAL A 403 10.34 -8.05 4.16
N LEU A 404 11.63 -7.73 4.32
CA LEU A 404 12.74 -8.68 4.37
C LEU A 404 13.54 -8.40 5.64
N GLU A 405 13.66 -9.41 6.50
CA GLU A 405 14.40 -9.32 7.76
C GLU A 405 15.79 -9.94 7.60
N THR A 406 16.83 -9.17 7.90
CA THR A 406 18.23 -9.62 7.88
C THR A 406 18.70 -9.87 9.31
N GLY A 407 18.74 -11.13 9.73
CA GLY A 407 19.35 -11.52 10.99
C GLY A 407 19.00 -12.96 11.41
N PRO A 408 19.86 -13.65 12.18
CA PRO A 408 19.40 -14.81 12.93
C PRO A 408 18.30 -14.36 13.88
N ALA A 409 17.31 -15.22 14.15
CA ALA A 409 16.45 -15.01 15.31
C ALA A 409 17.37 -14.72 16.49
N LYS A 410 17.23 -13.55 17.14
CA LYS A 410 18.03 -13.19 18.30
C LYS A 410 18.03 -14.41 19.24
N ALA A 411 19.18 -15.07 19.35
CA ALA A 411 19.42 -15.99 20.43
C ALA A 411 19.49 -15.12 21.68
N GLU A 412 18.40 -15.08 22.44
CA GLU A 412 18.36 -14.43 23.74
C GLU A 412 19.42 -15.11 24.61
N THR A 413 20.52 -14.40 24.81
CA THR A 413 21.56 -14.79 25.75
C THR A 413 21.00 -14.53 27.14
N GLU A 414 20.89 -15.59 27.95
CA GLU A 414 20.60 -15.49 29.38
C GLU A 414 21.66 -14.61 30.07
N ALA A 415 21.30 -13.36 30.33
CA ALA A 415 21.95 -12.52 31.33
C ALA A 415 20.85 -11.93 32.21
N ALA A 416 20.93 -12.25 33.49
CA ALA A 416 19.87 -12.08 34.46
C ALA A 416 19.50 -10.60 34.73
N ALA A 417 18.18 -10.42 34.88
CA ALA A 417 17.45 -9.39 35.63
C ALA A 417 17.39 -7.94 35.10
N SER A 418 16.32 -7.67 34.34
CA SER A 418 15.25 -6.75 34.80
C SER A 418 14.00 -6.97 33.95
N SER A 419 12.96 -7.53 34.56
CA SER A 419 11.71 -7.95 33.94
C SER A 419 10.74 -6.78 33.77
N ALA A 420 10.49 -6.37 32.52
CA ALA A 420 9.24 -5.73 32.11
C ALA A 420 9.09 -5.78 30.58
N THR A 421 8.63 -6.90 30.05
CA THR A 421 8.06 -6.99 28.69
C THR A 421 6.75 -6.19 28.68
N PRO A 422 6.43 -5.38 27.64
CA PRO A 422 5.09 -4.83 27.52
C PRO A 422 4.13 -6.00 27.32
N ALA A 423 3.18 -6.18 28.24
CA ALA A 423 2.17 -7.22 28.15
C ALA A 423 1.33 -7.02 26.87
N VAL A 424 1.40 -7.97 25.94
CA VAL A 424 0.53 -8.01 24.76
C VAL A 424 -0.89 -8.30 25.26
N ASP A 425 -1.81 -7.36 25.05
CA ASP A 425 -3.21 -7.52 25.47
C ASP A 425 -3.92 -8.59 24.60
N PRO A 426 -4.26 -9.76 25.18
CA PRO A 426 -4.91 -10.85 24.46
C PRO A 426 -6.32 -10.48 23.95
N MET A 427 -6.93 -9.42 24.49
CA MET A 427 -8.23 -8.89 24.02
C MET A 427 -8.10 -8.08 22.73
N ARG A 428 -6.91 -7.55 22.43
CA ARG A 428 -6.64 -6.69 21.26
C ARG A 428 -5.85 -7.38 20.16
N THR A 429 -5.43 -8.62 20.38
CA THR A 429 -4.70 -9.42 19.40
C THR A 429 -5.64 -9.88 18.27
N VAL A 430 -5.17 -9.91 17.03
CA VAL A 430 -6.00 -10.32 15.88
C VAL A 430 -6.20 -11.85 15.88
N ILE A 431 -7.45 -12.28 15.72
CA ILE A 431 -7.86 -13.67 15.50
C ILE A 431 -8.23 -13.81 14.03
N GLU A 432 -7.30 -14.30 13.20
CA GLU A 432 -7.44 -14.28 11.74
C GLU A 432 -8.63 -15.10 11.21
N SER A 433 -9.04 -16.15 11.92
CA SER A 433 -10.20 -16.95 11.54
C SER A 433 -10.86 -17.65 12.74
N ARG A 434 -12.13 -18.04 12.59
CA ARG A 434 -12.86 -18.80 13.61
C ARG A 434 -12.14 -20.14 13.87
N PRO A 435 -11.75 -20.44 15.12
CA PRO A 435 -11.13 -21.72 15.44
C PRO A 435 -12.01 -22.92 15.07
N LYS A 436 -11.39 -24.02 14.62
CA LYS A 436 -12.11 -25.28 14.35
C LYS A 436 -12.57 -25.88 15.69
N GLY A 437 -13.83 -26.27 15.78
CA GLY A 437 -14.40 -26.91 16.98
C GLY A 437 -15.67 -26.23 17.50
N ALA A 438 -16.17 -26.74 18.63
CA ALA A 438 -17.28 -26.12 19.35
C ALA A 438 -16.79 -24.90 20.14
N LEU A 439 -17.58 -23.83 20.12
CA LEU A 439 -17.35 -22.65 20.94
C LEU A 439 -18.43 -22.59 22.03
N SER A 440 -18.06 -22.10 23.22
CA SER A 440 -19.05 -21.78 24.24
C SER A 440 -19.83 -20.54 23.76
N ALA A 441 -21.16 -20.59 23.83
CA ALA A 441 -22.00 -19.48 23.41
C ALA A 441 -23.07 -19.19 24.45
N VAL A 442 -23.42 -17.91 24.59
CA VAL A 442 -24.58 -17.43 25.35
C VAL A 442 -25.66 -17.09 24.35
N ALA A 443 -26.84 -17.70 24.51
CA ALA A 443 -28.06 -17.31 23.80
C ALA A 443 -28.98 -16.57 24.78
N GLU A 444 -29.23 -15.29 24.55
CA GLU A 444 -30.04 -14.45 25.44
C GLU A 444 -31.26 -13.90 24.69
N LYS A 445 -32.43 -14.03 25.31
CA LYS A 445 -33.67 -13.37 24.88
C LYS A 445 -33.65 -11.94 25.42
N VAL A 446 -33.60 -10.96 24.52
CA VAL A 446 -33.62 -9.53 24.87
C VAL A 446 -35.03 -9.00 24.65
N GLU A 447 -35.61 -8.43 25.70
CA GLU A 447 -36.93 -7.79 25.71
C GLU A 447 -36.78 -6.28 25.89
N TYR A 448 -37.32 -5.51 24.95
CA TYR A 448 -37.19 -4.05 24.91
C TYR A 448 -38.47 -3.40 24.42
N TRP A 449 -38.61 -2.09 24.66
CA TRP A 449 -39.80 -1.33 24.28
C TRP A 449 -39.43 -0.22 23.31
N THR A 450 -40.17 -0.14 22.21
CA THR A 450 -40.12 0.96 21.24
C THR A 450 -41.45 1.72 21.25
N GLN A 451 -41.57 2.76 20.41
CA GLN A 451 -42.86 3.42 20.20
C GLN A 451 -43.96 2.48 19.67
N GLU A 452 -43.58 1.40 18.98
CA GLU A 452 -44.49 0.37 18.47
C GLU A 452 -44.87 -0.67 19.55
N GLY A 453 -44.39 -0.51 20.78
CA GLY A 453 -44.67 -1.39 21.91
C GLY A 453 -43.54 -2.36 22.25
N HIS A 454 -43.91 -3.47 22.88
CA HIS A 454 -42.97 -4.48 23.36
C HIS A 454 -42.42 -5.31 22.20
N LYS A 455 -41.09 -5.48 22.14
CA LYS A 455 -40.37 -6.25 21.14
C LYS A 455 -39.48 -7.28 21.83
N THR A 456 -39.20 -8.36 21.11
CA THR A 456 -38.32 -9.43 21.56
C THR A 456 -37.37 -9.83 20.45
N LEU A 457 -36.10 -10.04 20.78
CA LEU A 457 -35.10 -10.63 19.89
C LEU A 457 -34.21 -11.61 20.65
N TYR A 458 -33.49 -12.46 19.91
CA TYR A 458 -32.49 -13.37 20.48
C TYR A 458 -31.10 -12.94 20.03
N LEU A 459 -30.14 -12.88 20.94
CA LEU A 459 -28.72 -12.66 20.66
C LEU A 459 -27.93 -13.90 21.03
N LEU A 460 -27.07 -14.34 20.11
CA LEU A 460 -26.08 -15.38 20.37
C LEU A 460 -24.69 -14.76 20.33
N VAL A 461 -23.93 -14.91 21.40
CA VAL A 461 -22.54 -14.45 21.51
C VAL A 461 -21.65 -15.67 21.77
N SER A 462 -20.70 -15.94 20.88
CA SER A 462 -19.74 -17.03 21.02
C SER A 462 -18.41 -16.52 21.58
N PHE A 463 -17.83 -17.31 22.48
CA PHE A 463 -16.63 -16.97 23.24
C PHE A 463 -15.51 -17.96 22.94
N LEU A 464 -14.28 -17.43 22.92
CA LEU A 464 -13.04 -18.17 22.82
C LEU A 464 -12.21 -17.94 24.08
N PRO A 465 -11.82 -18.98 24.81
CA PRO A 465 -10.87 -18.85 25.90
C PRO A 465 -9.51 -18.39 25.37
N VAL A 466 -8.98 -17.30 25.91
CA VAL A 466 -7.62 -16.82 25.62
C VAL A 466 -6.86 -16.59 26.92
N PRO A 467 -5.52 -16.65 26.93
CA PRO A 467 -4.74 -16.38 28.14
C PRO A 467 -5.09 -15.01 28.73
N ALA A 468 -5.19 -14.91 30.06
CA ALA A 468 -5.38 -13.62 30.71
C ALA A 468 -4.14 -12.72 30.52
N ALA A 469 -4.33 -11.40 30.45
CA ALA A 469 -3.22 -10.44 30.35
C ALA A 469 -2.25 -10.50 31.56
N SER A 470 -2.70 -11.04 32.69
CA SER A 470 -1.88 -11.34 33.87
C SER A 470 -0.93 -12.55 33.69
N GLY A 471 -1.04 -13.29 32.59
CA GLY A 471 -0.29 -14.51 32.33
C GLY A 471 -0.76 -15.74 33.13
N VAL A 472 -1.76 -15.58 34.00
CA VAL A 472 -2.31 -16.65 34.85
C VAL A 472 -3.80 -16.79 34.60
N GLY A 473 -4.23 -17.97 34.15
CA GLY A 473 -5.62 -18.29 33.86
C GLY A 473 -6.06 -17.94 32.43
N MET A 474 -7.33 -18.25 32.12
CA MET A 474 -7.97 -17.99 30.83
C MET A 474 -9.13 -17.02 31.02
N VAL A 475 -9.36 -16.17 30.02
CA VAL A 475 -10.49 -15.24 29.94
C VAL A 475 -11.29 -15.52 28.66
N ASP A 476 -12.61 -15.47 28.76
CA ASP A 476 -13.50 -15.68 27.62
C ASP A 476 -13.57 -14.41 26.76
N ARG A 477 -13.02 -14.48 25.55
CA ARG A 477 -13.10 -13.40 24.56
C ARG A 477 -14.29 -13.62 23.63
N ALA A 478 -15.22 -12.66 23.53
CA ALA A 478 -16.28 -12.72 22.54
C ALA A 478 -15.69 -12.59 21.13
N ILE A 479 -16.07 -13.50 20.22
CA ILE A 479 -15.52 -13.56 18.85
C ILE A 479 -16.56 -13.63 17.73
N GLU A 480 -17.81 -14.02 18.04
CA GLU A 480 -18.89 -14.08 17.05
C GLU A 480 -20.24 -13.67 17.66
N PHE A 481 -21.05 -12.99 16.85
CA PHE A 481 -22.37 -12.48 17.21
C PHE A 481 -23.38 -12.91 16.15
N PHE A 482 -24.53 -13.40 16.58
CA PHE A 482 -25.65 -13.73 15.71
C PHE A 482 -26.95 -13.22 16.30
N MET A 483 -27.83 -12.74 15.44
CA MET A 483 -29.19 -12.34 15.80
C MET A 483 -30.17 -13.03 14.85
N PRO A 484 -30.71 -14.21 15.23
CA PRO A 484 -31.67 -14.91 14.39
C PRO A 484 -32.98 -14.11 14.38
N VAL A 485 -33.35 -13.66 13.18
CA VAL A 485 -34.62 -12.98 12.90
C VAL A 485 -35.32 -13.74 11.78
N GLY A 486 -36.66 -13.70 11.75
CA GLY A 486 -37.48 -14.44 10.78
C GLY A 486 -36.97 -14.28 9.33
N GLN A 487 -36.87 -15.40 8.61
CA GLN A 487 -36.02 -15.54 7.41
C GLN A 487 -36.59 -14.94 6.10
N SER A 488 -37.41 -13.89 6.14
CA SER A 488 -38.12 -13.43 4.93
C SER A 488 -38.25 -11.90 4.74
N GLY A 489 -37.47 -11.08 5.44
CA GLY A 489 -37.55 -9.60 5.34
C GLY A 489 -36.23 -8.89 4.98
N GLU A 490 -36.33 -7.70 4.38
CA GLU A 490 -35.20 -6.81 4.01
C GLU A 490 -34.32 -6.45 5.23
N SER A 491 -34.93 -6.32 6.41
CA SER A 491 -34.23 -6.08 7.68
C SER A 491 -33.22 -7.18 8.03
N GLN A 492 -33.44 -8.41 7.57
CA GLN A 492 -32.54 -9.54 7.83
C GLN A 492 -31.17 -9.36 7.16
N GLN A 493 -31.13 -8.77 5.95
CA GLN A 493 -29.87 -8.57 5.22
C GLN A 493 -28.96 -7.60 5.98
N TRP A 494 -29.54 -6.49 6.46
CA TRP A 494 -28.85 -5.49 7.25
C TRP A 494 -28.41 -6.02 8.62
N ILE A 495 -29.25 -6.83 9.28
CA ILE A 495 -28.93 -7.48 10.55
C ILE A 495 -27.78 -8.48 10.38
N THR A 496 -27.86 -9.34 9.36
CA THR A 496 -26.82 -10.33 9.06
C THR A 496 -25.50 -9.65 8.72
N SER A 497 -25.54 -8.59 7.91
CA SER A 497 -24.37 -7.78 7.58
C SER A 497 -23.74 -7.18 8.84
N SER A 498 -24.55 -6.53 9.68
CA SER A 498 -24.10 -5.88 10.92
C SER A 498 -23.48 -6.87 11.91
N MET A 499 -24.09 -8.04 12.09
CA MET A 499 -23.57 -9.10 12.97
C MET A 499 -22.26 -9.71 12.44
N ARG A 500 -22.11 -9.85 11.12
CA ARG A 500 -20.85 -10.28 10.48
C ARG A 500 -19.74 -9.25 10.66
N LEU A 501 -20.04 -7.96 10.49
CA LEU A 501 -19.09 -6.87 10.71
C LEU A 501 -18.69 -6.76 12.19
N LEU A 502 -19.63 -6.93 13.13
CA LEU A 502 -19.33 -6.94 14.56
C LEU A 502 -18.45 -8.14 14.95
N SER A 503 -18.70 -9.31 14.37
CA SER A 503 -17.85 -10.50 14.56
C SER A 503 -16.45 -10.29 13.99
N LEU A 504 -16.32 -9.64 12.83
CA LEU A 504 -15.03 -9.25 12.27
C LEU A 504 -14.31 -8.26 13.18
N ALA A 505 -15.02 -7.28 13.74
CA ALA A 505 -14.46 -6.30 14.67
C ALA A 505 -13.93 -6.93 15.97
N ALA A 506 -14.65 -7.93 16.48
CA ALA A 506 -14.20 -8.67 17.65
C ALA A 506 -12.96 -9.49 17.40
N ARG A 507 -12.91 -10.20 16.28
CA ARG A 507 -11.72 -10.92 15.85
C ARG A 507 -10.53 -9.99 15.59
N GLY A 508 -10.78 -8.81 15.04
CA GLY A 508 -9.75 -7.79 14.80
C GLY A 508 -9.24 -7.06 16.05
N GLY A 509 -9.79 -7.31 17.25
CA GLY A 509 -9.32 -6.72 18.50
C GLY A 509 -9.87 -5.33 18.81
N PHE A 510 -10.97 -4.91 18.17
CA PHE A 510 -11.58 -3.59 18.35
C PHE A 510 -13.08 -3.63 18.68
N LEU A 511 -13.55 -4.72 19.32
CA LEU A 511 -14.94 -4.92 19.74
C LEU A 511 -15.47 -3.76 20.61
N GLU A 512 -14.70 -3.33 21.61
CA GLU A 512 -15.11 -2.28 22.54
C GLU A 512 -15.43 -0.98 21.80
N ARG A 513 -14.58 -0.61 20.84
CA ARG A 513 -14.78 0.56 19.98
C ARG A 513 -16.01 0.39 19.09
N ALA A 514 -16.18 -0.78 18.48
CA ALA A 514 -17.35 -1.08 17.64
C ALA A 514 -18.66 -0.96 18.44
N LEU A 515 -18.73 -1.52 19.65
CA LEU A 515 -19.90 -1.40 20.52
C LEU A 515 -20.13 0.05 21.00
N SER A 516 -19.06 0.79 21.31
CA SER A 516 -19.13 2.22 21.66
C SER A 516 -19.70 3.06 20.52
N ASP A 517 -19.28 2.80 19.27
CA ASP A 517 -19.79 3.52 18.10
C ASP A 517 -21.24 3.11 17.77
N MET A 518 -21.61 1.83 17.93
CA MET A 518 -23.00 1.39 17.82
C MET A 518 -23.92 2.07 18.85
N ARG A 519 -23.45 2.34 20.07
CA ARG A 519 -24.21 3.07 21.10
C ARG A 519 -24.50 4.53 20.75
N LYS A 520 -23.81 5.10 19.76
CA LYS A 520 -24.02 6.48 19.28
C LYS A 520 -25.01 6.57 18.12
N VAL A 521 -25.47 5.43 17.58
CA VAL A 521 -26.43 5.42 16.48
C VAL A 521 -27.76 5.97 17.01
N ALA A 522 -28.20 7.09 16.41
CA ALA A 522 -29.47 7.72 16.70
C ALA A 522 -30.49 7.41 15.59
N TRP A 523 -31.76 7.45 15.94
CA TRP A 523 -32.88 7.18 15.05
C TRP A 523 -34.05 8.14 15.35
N ASP A 524 -34.89 8.44 14.35
CA ASP A 524 -35.96 9.46 14.41
C ASP A 524 -37.32 8.98 14.97
N ARG A 525 -37.60 7.68 14.95
CA ARG A 525 -38.75 7.00 15.61
C ARG A 525 -38.62 6.87 17.14
N GLY A 526 -37.79 7.69 17.76
CA GLY A 526 -37.71 7.86 19.21
C GLY A 526 -36.96 6.79 19.99
N PRO A 527 -36.83 6.97 21.32
CA PRO A 527 -35.92 6.21 22.15
C PRO A 527 -36.43 4.80 22.45
N VAL A 528 -35.49 3.89 22.64
CA VAL A 528 -35.71 2.47 22.93
C VAL A 528 -35.38 2.19 24.39
N ARG A 529 -36.33 1.61 25.12
CA ARG A 529 -36.14 1.25 26.53
C ARG A 529 -35.61 -0.17 26.66
N LEU A 530 -34.43 -0.32 27.26
CA LEU A 530 -33.84 -1.62 27.55
C LEU A 530 -32.91 -1.53 28.77
N GLY A 531 -33.21 -2.35 29.78
CA GLY A 531 -32.43 -2.47 31.02
C GLY A 531 -32.87 -1.49 32.12
N THR A 532 -32.28 -1.69 33.30
CA THR A 532 -32.44 -0.83 34.48
C THR A 532 -31.09 -0.67 35.15
N TYR A 533 -30.85 0.46 35.82
CA TYR A 533 -29.78 0.59 36.81
C TYR A 533 -30.37 0.89 38.18
N GLU A 534 -29.66 0.54 39.24
CA GLU A 534 -30.08 0.79 40.61
C GLU A 534 -29.31 1.99 41.17
N LYS A 535 -30.03 2.94 41.74
CA LYS A 535 -29.45 4.07 42.47
C LYS A 535 -28.94 3.61 43.83
N ILE A 536 -28.09 4.43 44.46
CA ILE A 536 -27.54 4.17 45.81
C ILE A 536 -28.65 3.99 46.86
N ASP A 537 -29.82 4.57 46.64
CA ASP A 537 -31.02 4.46 47.48
C ASP A 537 -31.89 3.21 47.19
N GLY A 538 -31.46 2.32 46.28
CA GLY A 538 -32.19 1.13 45.86
C GLY A 538 -33.23 1.38 44.76
N THR A 539 -33.39 2.61 44.28
CA THR A 539 -34.36 2.92 43.23
C THR A 539 -33.90 2.34 41.89
N ARG A 540 -34.73 1.49 41.28
CA ARG A 540 -34.48 0.95 39.93
C ARG A 540 -34.99 1.91 38.86
N VAL A 541 -34.07 2.43 38.05
CA VAL A 541 -34.35 3.39 37.00
C VAL A 541 -34.26 2.72 35.62
N PRO A 542 -35.27 2.87 34.75
CA PRO A 542 -35.21 2.35 33.38
C PRO A 542 -34.20 3.11 32.51
N LEU A 543 -33.48 2.36 31.68
CA LEU A 543 -32.51 2.91 30.72
C LEU A 543 -33.13 3.09 29.34
N TRP A 544 -32.80 4.24 28.73
CA TRP A 544 -33.26 4.61 27.39
C TRP A 544 -32.08 4.81 26.44
N HIS A 545 -32.20 4.29 25.23
CA HIS A 545 -31.20 4.31 24.16
C HIS A 545 -31.75 5.05 22.93
N GLU A 546 -30.88 5.65 22.12
CA GLU A 546 -31.29 6.48 20.98
C GLU A 546 -31.79 5.70 19.75
N SER A 547 -31.58 4.38 19.74
CA SER A 547 -32.03 3.49 18.67
C SER A 547 -32.01 2.04 19.15
N GLU A 548 -32.61 1.14 18.36
CA GLU A 548 -32.52 -0.31 18.59
C GLU A 548 -31.07 -0.80 18.48
N VAL A 549 -30.25 -0.19 17.60
CA VAL A 549 -28.83 -0.52 17.45
C VAL A 549 -28.06 -0.21 18.74
N ALA A 550 -28.32 0.96 19.34
CA ALA A 550 -27.70 1.34 20.61
C ALA A 550 -28.13 0.43 21.77
N ALA A 551 -29.42 0.05 21.81
CA ALA A 551 -29.94 -0.91 22.78
C ALA A 551 -29.30 -2.31 22.61
N ILE A 552 -29.16 -2.81 21.39
CA ILE A 552 -28.50 -4.09 21.10
C ILE A 552 -27.03 -4.05 21.53
N ALA A 553 -26.30 -2.97 21.25
CA ALA A 553 -24.92 -2.82 21.69
C ALA A 553 -24.80 -2.87 23.22
N TYR A 554 -25.72 -2.22 23.93
CA TYR A 554 -25.82 -2.31 25.40
C TYR A 554 -26.11 -3.74 25.87
N ALA A 555 -27.02 -4.47 25.22
CA ALA A 555 -27.31 -5.87 25.54
C ALA A 555 -26.07 -6.76 25.38
N VAL A 556 -25.33 -6.61 24.28
CA VAL A 556 -24.09 -7.35 24.02
C VAL A 556 -23.03 -7.04 25.08
N GLN A 557 -22.84 -5.77 25.46
CA GLN A 557 -21.91 -5.38 26.54
C GLN A 557 -22.27 -6.07 27.87
N ASN A 558 -23.56 -6.15 28.20
CA ASN A 558 -24.02 -6.81 29.42
C ASN A 558 -23.82 -8.33 29.37
N ILE A 559 -24.07 -8.97 28.24
CA ILE A 559 -23.78 -10.41 28.04
C ILE A 559 -22.31 -10.70 28.31
N ILE A 560 -21.41 -9.90 27.74
CA ILE A 560 -19.96 -10.05 27.92
C ILE A 560 -19.56 -9.80 29.38
N THR A 561 -20.09 -8.75 30.00
CA THR A 561 -19.76 -8.38 31.40
C THR A 561 -20.21 -9.45 32.39
N ARG A 562 -21.43 -9.98 32.22
CA ARG A 562 -21.93 -11.09 33.05
C ARG A 562 -21.12 -12.36 32.84
N ARG A 563 -20.75 -12.68 31.59
CA ARG A 563 -19.91 -13.83 31.28
C ARG A 563 -18.52 -13.73 31.94
N ALA A 564 -17.94 -12.53 31.98
CA ALA A 564 -16.70 -12.29 32.70
C ALA A 564 -16.83 -12.45 34.23
N SER A 565 -18.04 -12.28 34.78
CA SER A 565 -18.31 -12.36 36.22
C SER A 565 -18.74 -13.74 36.71
N GLN A 566 -19.08 -14.68 35.81
CA GLN A 566 -19.54 -16.03 36.15
C GLN A 566 -19.02 -17.09 35.13
N PRO A 567 -17.95 -17.85 35.44
CA PRO A 567 -17.61 -19.05 34.69
C PRO A 567 -18.69 -20.12 34.89
N ALA A 568 -19.06 -20.81 33.82
CA ALA A 568 -20.33 -21.56 33.69
C ALA A 568 -20.67 -22.55 34.82
N VAL A 569 -21.69 -22.22 35.65
CA VAL A 569 -22.74 -23.14 36.16
C VAL A 569 -24.03 -22.35 36.40
N SER A 570 -25.18 -23.01 36.16
CA SER A 570 -26.56 -22.52 36.23
C SER A 570 -26.97 -21.78 37.50
N ALA A 571 -27.69 -20.67 37.34
CA ALA A 571 -28.78 -20.28 38.25
C ALA A 571 -29.81 -19.45 37.48
N VAL A 572 -31.07 -19.87 37.56
CA VAL A 572 -32.23 -19.10 37.11
C VAL A 572 -32.59 -18.16 38.24
N GLU A 573 -32.41 -16.86 38.05
CA GLU A 573 -33.01 -15.85 38.92
C GLU A 573 -34.31 -15.33 38.31
N SER A 574 -35.32 -15.29 39.15
CA SER A 574 -36.71 -14.98 38.85
C SER A 574 -36.91 -13.50 38.51
N LEU A 575 -37.56 -13.25 37.39
CA LEU A 575 -38.08 -11.93 37.01
C LEU A 575 -39.18 -11.50 37.98
N THR A 576 -38.90 -10.49 38.79
CA THR A 576 -39.91 -9.74 39.52
C THR A 576 -40.52 -8.69 38.60
N THR A 577 -41.86 -8.66 38.58
CA THR A 577 -42.70 -7.72 37.85
C THR A 577 -42.51 -6.29 38.37
N ALA A 578 -42.03 -5.39 37.50
CA ALA A 578 -41.99 -3.97 37.77
C ALA A 578 -43.27 -3.29 37.24
N THR A 579 -43.92 -2.60 38.17
CA THR A 579 -45.17 -1.85 38.09
C THR A 579 -45.15 -0.70 37.08
N LEU A 580 -46.34 -0.44 36.49
CA LEU A 580 -46.61 0.68 35.59
C LEU A 580 -46.35 2.02 36.30
N ALA A 581 -45.46 2.83 35.72
CA ALA A 581 -45.21 4.22 36.13
C ALA A 581 -45.87 5.21 35.12
N PRO A 582 -46.20 6.44 35.57
CA PRO A 582 -47.24 7.30 34.98
C PRO A 582 -46.90 7.91 33.61
N PRO A 583 -47.89 8.53 32.92
CA PRO A 583 -47.74 8.98 31.53
C PRO A 583 -46.62 10.02 31.33
N ILE A 584 -46.02 9.94 30.15
CA ILE A 584 -44.88 10.74 29.69
C ILE A 584 -45.32 12.19 29.50
N MET A 585 -44.73 13.12 30.25
CA MET A 585 -44.66 14.52 29.82
C MET A 585 -43.41 14.71 28.97
N ALA A 586 -43.60 15.10 27.69
CA ALA A 586 -42.51 15.33 26.76
C ALA A 586 -41.62 16.50 27.25
N GLY A 587 -40.33 16.23 27.42
CA GLY A 587 -39.35 17.19 27.93
C GLY A 587 -37.97 17.03 27.27
N LYS A 588 -36.97 17.77 27.75
CA LYS A 588 -35.58 17.65 27.27
C LYS A 588 -35.01 16.27 27.63
N LYS A 589 -33.96 15.86 26.93
CA LYS A 589 -33.23 14.61 27.20
C LYS A 589 -32.54 14.66 28.56
N CYS A 590 -32.77 13.62 29.37
CA CYS A 590 -32.09 13.43 30.64
C CYS A 590 -30.66 12.92 30.42
N GLY A 591 -29.68 13.59 31.01
CA GLY A 591 -28.28 13.17 30.99
C GLY A 591 -28.00 11.88 31.78
N GLU A 592 -28.86 11.52 32.74
CA GLU A 592 -28.68 10.34 33.59
C GLU A 592 -29.32 9.08 32.98
N CYS A 593 -30.64 9.11 32.69
CA CYS A 593 -31.36 7.93 32.20
C CYS A 593 -31.65 7.92 30.69
N GLY A 594 -31.33 9.01 29.97
CA GLY A 594 -31.59 9.15 28.53
C GLY A 594 -33.05 9.47 28.15
N ALA A 595 -34.00 9.45 29.10
CA ALA A 595 -35.40 9.73 28.82
C ALA A 595 -35.63 11.19 28.39
N HIS A 596 -36.48 11.42 27.39
CA HIS A 596 -36.93 12.75 26.97
C HIS A 596 -38.06 13.26 27.88
N ALA A 597 -37.73 13.41 29.16
CA ALA A 597 -38.69 13.60 30.25
C ALA A 597 -38.23 14.63 31.30
N VAL A 598 -37.22 15.45 30.96
CA VAL A 598 -36.76 16.55 31.83
C VAL A 598 -37.67 17.75 31.66
N ILE A 599 -38.26 18.18 32.77
CA ILE A 599 -39.11 19.37 32.89
C ILE A 599 -38.49 20.35 33.90
N ARG A 600 -38.93 21.61 33.90
CA ARG A 600 -38.58 22.56 34.96
C ARG A 600 -39.54 22.37 36.13
N LYS A 601 -39.04 22.01 37.31
CA LYS A 601 -39.82 21.85 38.55
C LYS A 601 -39.09 22.57 39.68
N ASP A 602 -39.78 23.51 40.34
CA ASP A 602 -39.25 24.29 41.46
C ASP A 602 -37.92 25.00 41.16
N GLY A 603 -37.78 25.55 39.94
CA GLY A 603 -36.56 26.26 39.49
C GLY A 603 -35.41 25.34 39.05
N CYS A 604 -35.55 24.01 39.19
CA CYS A 604 -34.54 23.04 38.79
C CYS A 604 -34.99 22.20 37.60
N ASP A 605 -34.04 21.68 36.84
CA ASP A 605 -34.31 20.62 35.89
C ASP A 605 -34.64 19.34 36.66
N TYR A 606 -35.78 18.72 36.39
CA TYR A 606 -36.24 17.49 37.04
C TYR A 606 -36.68 16.46 36.00
N CYS A 607 -36.09 15.27 36.02
CA CYS A 607 -36.49 14.17 35.14
C CYS A 607 -37.67 13.40 35.76
N THR A 608 -38.82 13.42 35.10
CA THR A 608 -40.03 12.70 35.57
C THR A 608 -39.93 11.18 35.49
N GLN A 609 -38.91 10.65 34.81
CA GLN A 609 -38.69 9.19 34.67
C GLN A 609 -37.69 8.58 35.65
N CYS A 610 -36.67 9.34 36.07
CA CYS A 610 -35.64 8.82 36.98
C CYS A 610 -35.48 9.63 38.26
N GLY A 611 -36.17 10.77 38.40
CA GLY A 611 -36.03 11.68 39.53
C GLY A 611 -34.71 12.46 39.55
N HIS A 612 -33.93 12.46 38.45
CA HIS A 612 -32.71 13.27 38.35
C HIS A 612 -33.01 14.76 38.56
N LEU A 613 -32.25 15.40 39.43
CA LEU A 613 -32.25 16.85 39.64
C LEU A 613 -31.00 17.44 38.97
N GLY A 614 -31.22 18.21 37.91
CA GLY A 614 -30.19 18.94 37.17
C GLY A 614 -30.03 20.38 37.64
N THR A 615 -29.54 21.24 36.77
CA THR A 615 -29.22 22.65 37.06
C THR A 615 -30.42 23.44 37.59
N CYS A 616 -30.28 23.98 38.80
CA CYS A 616 -31.21 24.94 39.40
C CYS A 616 -30.86 26.36 38.96
N GLY A 617 -31.86 27.13 38.52
CA GLY A 617 -31.70 28.53 38.10
C GLY A 617 -32.99 29.31 38.16
#